data_AF-A0A841T5L2-F1
#
_entry.id   AF-A0A841T5L2-F1
#
_cell.length_a   1.000
_cell.length_b   1.000
_cell.length_c   1.000
_cell.angle_alpha   90.00
_cell.angle_beta   90.00
_cell.angle_gamma   90.00
#
_symmetry.space_group_name_H-M   'P 1'
#
loop_
_entity.id
_entity.type
_entity.pdbx_description
1 polymer ?
#
loop_
_entity_poly.entity_id
_entity_poly.type
_entity_poly.pdbx_seq_one_letter_code
_entity_poly.pdbx_strand_id
1 'polypeptide(L)' 'MGFDQHSKLGDLLASEGAKEVLEKHLPGFATNPMTGMASGFTLSQLAAFPQANISSDVLEAIVSDLASLTE' A
#
# COMPACT_ATOMS: atom_id res chain seq x y z
N MET A 1 -8.53 12.34 7.43
CA MET A 1 -7.71 12.50 6.20
C MET A 1 -7.33 11.09 5.83
N GLY A 2 -8.11 10.45 4.96
CA GLY A 2 -8.02 9.01 4.71
C GLY A 2 -6.78 8.64 3.91
N PHE A 3 -6.37 7.37 4.04
CA PHE A 3 -5.33 6.80 3.21
C PHE A 3 -5.95 6.31 1.89
N ASP A 4 -5.57 6.92 0.77
CA ASP A 4 -6.03 6.57 -0.59
C ASP A 4 -4.91 6.06 -1.50
N GLN A 5 -5.23 5.71 -2.75
CA GLN A 5 -4.26 5.28 -3.78
C GLN A 5 -3.17 6.32 -4.10
N HIS A 6 -3.42 7.58 -3.77
CA HIS A 6 -2.46 8.68 -3.91
C HIS A 6 -1.56 8.85 -2.68
N SER A 7 -1.82 8.12 -1.60
CA SER A 7 -0.97 8.10 -0.42
C SER A 7 0.38 7.52 -0.75
N LYS A 8 1.42 8.11 -0.16
CA LYS A 8 2.76 7.56 -0.24
C LYS A 8 2.81 6.26 0.52
N LEU A 9 3.48 5.28 -0.06
CA LEU A 9 3.69 4.02 0.63
C LEU A 9 4.46 4.21 1.94
N GLY A 10 5.39 5.16 2.01
CA GLY A 10 6.09 5.49 3.25
C GLY A 10 5.16 5.87 4.41
N ASP A 11 4.11 6.64 4.14
CA ASP A 11 3.09 7.00 5.14
C ASP A 11 2.26 5.79 5.56
N LEU A 12 1.86 4.95 4.59
CA LEU A 12 1.15 3.70 4.86
C LEU A 12 2.00 2.75 5.72
N LEU A 13 3.29 2.66 5.44
CA LEU A 13 4.21 1.86 6.23
C LEU A 13 4.53 2.46 7.60
N ALA A 14 4.29 3.75 7.80
CA ALA A 14 4.42 4.40 9.09
C ALA A 14 3.22 4.09 10.01
N SER A 15 2.05 3.78 9.46
CA SER A 15 0.86 3.35 10.20
C SER A 15 0.84 1.82 10.37
N GLU A 16 0.64 1.34 11.59
CA GLU A 16 0.51 -0.09 11.89
C GLU A 16 -0.72 -0.70 11.22
N GLY A 17 -1.86 -0.01 11.25
CA GLY A 17 -3.08 -0.48 10.58
C GLY A 17 -2.89 -0.64 9.07
N ALA A 18 -2.30 0.37 8.42
CA ALA A 18 -2.06 0.32 6.98
C ALA A 18 -1.03 -0.76 6.58
N LYS A 19 -0.01 -1.01 7.41
CA LYS A 19 0.90 -2.15 7.23
C LYS A 19 0.16 -3.49 7.26
N GLU A 20 -0.76 -3.67 8.19
CA GLU A 20 -1.49 -4.92 8.35
C GLU A 20 -2.38 -5.22 7.14
N VAL A 21 -3.04 -4.20 6.61
CA VAL A 21 -3.81 -4.28 5.36
C VAL A 21 -2.91 -4.63 4.19
N LEU A 22 -1.78 -3.93 4.04
CA LEU A 22 -0.83 -4.20 2.97
C LEU A 22 -0.28 -5.62 3.06
N GLU A 23 0.07 -6.14 4.24
CA GLU A 23 0.51 -7.53 4.41
C GLU A 23 -0.60 -8.55 4.08
N LYS A 24 -1.84 -8.25 4.45
CA LYS A 24 -3.00 -9.12 4.17
C LYS A 24 -3.28 -9.25 2.68
N HIS A 25 -3.15 -8.16 1.93
CA HIS A 25 -3.38 -8.15 0.48
C HIS A 25 -2.12 -8.46 -0.34
N LEU A 26 -0.94 -8.08 0.17
CA LEU A 26 0.37 -8.20 -0.47
C LEU A 26 1.38 -8.80 0.53
N PRO A 27 1.32 -10.12 0.79
CA PRO A 27 2.21 -10.77 1.75
C PRO A 27 3.67 -10.61 1.32
N GLY A 28 4.52 -10.16 2.25
CA GLY A 28 5.93 -9.90 1.96
C GLY A 28 6.21 -8.55 1.27
N PHE A 29 5.20 -7.69 1.13
CA PHE A 29 5.39 -6.36 0.55
C PHE A 29 6.11 -5.40 1.49
N ALA A 30 5.90 -5.47 2.80
CA ALA A 30 6.62 -4.64 3.77
C ALA A 30 8.07 -5.10 4.00
N THR A 31 8.35 -6.38 3.76
CA THR A 31 9.67 -7.01 3.97
C THR A 31 10.52 -7.08 2.69
N ASN A 32 10.00 -6.57 1.57
CA ASN A 32 10.69 -6.58 0.30
C ASN A 32 11.89 -5.59 0.32
N PRO A 33 13.07 -5.93 -0.21
CA PRO A 33 14.17 -4.96 -0.33
C PRO A 33 13.80 -3.71 -1.15
N MET A 34 12.81 -3.84 -2.03
CA MET A 34 12.27 -2.74 -2.83
C MET A 34 11.41 -1.77 -2.03
N THR A 35 10.97 -2.12 -0.82
CA THR A 35 10.02 -1.34 0.00
C THR A 35 10.59 0.04 0.37
N GLY A 36 11.90 0.13 0.65
CA GLY A 36 12.56 1.41 0.91
C GLY A 36 12.68 2.32 -0.32
N MET A 37 12.64 1.76 -1.53
CA MET A 37 12.52 2.54 -2.76
C MET A 37 11.05 2.89 -3.03
N ALA A 38 10.16 1.91 -2.85
CA ALA A 38 8.73 2.02 -3.02
C ALA A 38 8.09 3.03 -2.05
N SER A 39 8.67 3.27 -0.87
CA SER A 39 8.17 4.23 0.11
C SER A 39 8.10 5.67 -0.41
N GLY A 40 8.91 6.00 -1.43
CA GLY A 40 8.85 7.29 -2.12
C GLY A 40 7.72 7.41 -3.16
N PHE A 41 7.11 6.29 -3.55
CA PHE A 41 6.05 6.22 -4.55
C PHE A 41 4.67 6.10 -3.91
N THR A 42 3.64 6.46 -4.68
CA THR A 42 2.24 6.27 -4.26
C THR A 42 1.75 4.86 -4.58
N LEU A 43 0.69 4.40 -3.91
CA LEU A 43 0.11 3.08 -4.16
C LEU A 43 -0.28 2.88 -5.64
N SER A 44 -0.87 3.91 -6.25
CA SER A 44 -1.24 3.92 -7.67
C SER A 44 -0.03 3.81 -8.59
N GLN A 45 1.08 4.48 -8.26
CA GLN A 45 2.33 4.31 -9.00
C GLN A 45 2.87 2.89 -8.84
N LEU A 46 2.79 2.31 -7.64
CA LEU A 46 3.22 0.94 -7.37
C LEU A 46 2.41 -0.08 -8.16
N ALA A 47 1.10 0.13 -8.33
CA ALA A 47 0.27 -0.71 -9.18
C ALA A 47 0.59 -0.60 -10.68
N ALA A 48 1.21 0.50 -11.11
CA ALA A 48 1.76 0.59 -12.47
C ALA A 48 3.00 -0.30 -12.66
N PHE A 49 3.67 -0.74 -11.58
CA PHE A 49 4.79 -1.65 -11.67
C PHE A 49 4.32 -3.11 -11.60
N PRO A 50 4.57 -3.92 -12.65
CA PRO A 50 4.19 -5.34 -12.63
C PRO A 50 4.92 -6.12 -11.53
N GLN A 51 6.08 -5.64 -11.09
CA GLN A 51 6.86 -6.23 -9.98
C GLN A 51 6.15 -6.14 -8.63
N ALA A 52 5.24 -5.17 -8.44
CA ALA A 52 4.48 -5.06 -7.20
C ALA A 52 3.34 -6.08 -7.13
N ASN A 53 2.97 -6.69 -8.27
CA ASN A 53 1.85 -7.64 -8.39
C ASN A 53 0.52 -7.10 -7.82
N ILE A 54 0.34 -5.78 -7.91
CA ILE A 54 -0.89 -5.10 -7.47
C ILE A 54 -1.81 -4.99 -8.67
N SER A 55 -2.83 -5.84 -8.73
CA SER A 55 -3.93 -5.69 -9.69
C SER A 55 -4.86 -4.55 -9.27
N SER A 56 -5.64 -3.99 -10.19
CA SER A 56 -6.61 -2.93 -9.89
C SER A 56 -7.58 -3.32 -8.77
N ASP A 57 -8.05 -4.57 -8.78
CA ASP A 57 -8.93 -5.14 -7.74
C ASP A 57 -8.27 -5.13 -6.34
N VAL A 58 -6.99 -5.52 -6.29
CA VAL A 58 -6.21 -5.53 -5.05
C VAL A 58 -5.95 -4.11 -4.56
N LEU A 59 -5.63 -3.18 -5.49
CA LEU A 59 -5.47 -1.77 -5.16
C LEU A 59 -6.75 -1.19 -4.56
N GLU A 60 -7.91 -1.40 -5.20
CA GLU A 60 -9.19 -0.94 -4.68
C GLU A 60 -9.52 -1.56 -3.31
N ALA A 61 -9.27 -2.85 -3.13
CA ALA A 61 -9.46 -3.52 -1.85
C ALA A 61 -8.58 -2.91 -0.74
N ILE A 62 -7.29 -2.68 -1.02
CA ILE A 62 -6.36 -2.03 -0.09
C ILE A 62 -6.86 -0.63 0.24
N VAL A 63 -7.21 0.18 -0.76
CA VAL A 63 -7.68 1.57 -0.57
C VAL A 63 -8.97 1.60 0.24
N SER A 64 -9.88 0.67 0.01
CA SER A 64 -11.15 0.57 0.74
C SER A 64 -10.93 0.19 2.22
N ASP A 65 -10.02 -0.74 2.48
CA ASP A 65 -9.68 -1.17 3.85
C ASP A 65 -8.88 -0.07 4.57
N LEU A 66 -7.93 0.57 3.89
CA LEU A 66 -7.19 1.75 4.35
C LEU A 66 -8.10 2.95 4.68
N ALA A 67 -9.12 3.20 3.85
CA ALA A 67 -10.12 4.23 4.11
C ALA A 67 -10.98 3.91 5.34
N SER A 68 -11.15 2.62 5.66
CA SER A 68 -11.88 2.16 6.85
C SER A 68 -11.04 2.29 8.13
N LEU A 69 -9.72 2.38 8.02
CA LEU A 69 -8.77 2.54 9.13
C LEU A 69 -8.61 3.98 9.63
N THR A 70 -9.52 4.91 9.28
CA THR A 70 -9.49 6.28 9.81
C THR A 70 -9.34 6.33 11.34
N GLU A 71 -8.13 6.67 11.80
CA GLU A 71 -7.84 7.29 13.10
C GLU A 71 -8.09 8.80 13.06
#